data_AF-A0A1E5KX71-F1
#
_entry.id   AF-A0A1E5KX71-F1
#
_cell.length_a   1.000
_cell.length_b   1.000
_cell.length_c   1.000
_cell.angle_alpha   90.00
_cell.angle_beta   90.00
_cell.angle_gamma   90.00
#
_symmetry.space_group_name_H-M   'P 1'
#
loop_
_entity.id
_entity.type
_entity.pdbx_description
1 polymer ?
#
loop_
_entity_poly.entity_id
_entity_poly.type
_entity_poly.pdbx_seq_one_letter_code
_entity_poly.pdbx_strand_id
1 'polypeptide(L)'
;MSRIPKEANKRVLTPQPGKVTEGFEYTWKTSEGAKMTVRVHGPDASAPAGSNAANDWVVRVQQGKKYLDPISGEFQPPGISRPNSEFYNEELINNTNIPIQAPKK
;
A
#
# COMPACT_ATOMS: atom_id res chain seq x y z
N MET A 1 10.67 4.31 -18.53
CA MET A 1 9.83 5.38 -17.96
C MET A 1 9.45 5.00 -16.53
N SER A 2 9.53 5.93 -15.57
CA SER A 2 9.09 5.70 -14.19
C SER A 2 7.58 5.92 -14.09
N ARG A 3 6.83 5.00 -13.45
CA ARG A 3 5.40 5.16 -13.16
C ARG A 3 5.11 6.18 -12.05
N ILE A 4 6.14 6.54 -11.27
CA ILE A 4 6.08 7.60 -10.27
C ILE A 4 6.66 8.87 -10.90
N PRO A 5 5.92 9.98 -10.92
CA PRO A 5 6.39 11.22 -11.54
C PRO A 5 7.51 11.87 -10.73
N LYS A 6 8.33 12.70 -11.38
CA LYS A 6 9.54 13.28 -10.76
C LYS A 6 9.22 14.25 -9.62
N GLU A 7 8.08 14.91 -9.71
CA GLU A 7 7.55 15.86 -8.75
C GLU A 7 6.81 15.21 -7.57
N ALA A 8 6.75 13.87 -7.53
CA ALA A 8 6.15 13.17 -6.40
C ALA A 8 6.90 13.49 -5.11
N ASN A 9 6.15 13.85 -4.06
CA ASN A 9 6.71 14.03 -2.73
C ASN A 9 7.05 12.67 -2.14
N LYS A 10 8.34 12.44 -1.86
CA LYS A 10 8.84 11.25 -1.17
C LYS A 10 8.94 11.52 0.33
N ARG A 11 8.46 10.56 1.13
CA ARG A 11 8.62 10.55 2.58
C ARG A 11 9.07 9.17 3.05
N VAL A 12 10.10 9.12 3.91
CA VAL A 12 10.50 7.89 4.62
C VAL A 12 9.55 7.67 5.78
N LEU A 13 9.09 6.44 5.99
CA LEU A 13 8.20 6.10 7.10
C LEU A 13 8.98 6.13 8.42
N THR A 14 8.35 6.65 9.47
CA THR A 14 8.90 6.58 10.82
C THR A 14 8.79 5.14 11.33
N PRO A 15 9.90 4.50 11.76
CA PRO A 15 9.86 3.16 12.32
C PRO A 15 8.93 3.07 13.52
N GLN A 16 8.11 2.02 13.59
CA GLN A 16 7.25 1.73 14.73
C GLN A 16 7.54 0.31 15.24
N PRO A 17 8.15 0.14 16.43
CA PRO A 17 8.36 -1.17 17.02
C PRO A 17 7.05 -1.95 17.15
N GLY A 18 7.08 -3.25 16.81
CA GLY A 18 5.89 -4.10 16.75
C GLY A 18 4.98 -3.87 15.53
N LYS A 19 5.41 -3.03 14.58
CA LYS A 19 4.76 -2.79 13.28
C LYS A 19 5.81 -2.67 12.18
N VAL A 20 5.52 -1.91 11.13
CA VAL A 20 6.48 -1.50 10.10
C VAL A 20 7.65 -0.71 10.70
N THR A 21 8.86 -1.20 10.47
CA THR A 21 10.12 -0.53 10.87
C THR A 21 10.84 0.15 9.71
N GLU A 22 10.59 -0.26 8.47
CA GLU A 22 11.24 0.28 7.27
C GLU A 22 10.23 0.52 6.16
N GLY A 23 10.37 1.64 5.45
CA GLY A 23 9.57 1.93 4.26
C GLY A 23 9.59 3.39 3.84
N PHE A 24 8.93 3.68 2.74
CA PHE A 24 8.75 5.02 2.21
C PHE A 24 7.43 5.11 1.45
N GLU A 25 6.97 6.32 1.20
CA GLU A 25 5.85 6.58 0.31
C GLU A 25 6.15 7.72 -0.64
N TYR A 26 5.55 7.62 -1.83
CA TYR A 26 5.49 8.69 -2.81
C TYR A 26 4.05 9.17 -2.93
N THR A 27 3.85 10.48 -2.98
CA THR A 27 2.53 11.08 -3.15
C THR A 27 2.55 12.16 -4.22
N TRP A 28 1.51 12.20 -5.06
CA TRP A 28 1.34 13.24 -6.08
C TRP A 28 -0.15 13.42 -6.41
N LYS A 29 -0.47 14.49 -7.15
CA LYS A 29 -1.80 14.67 -7.76
C LYS A 29 -1.70 14.34 -9.24
N THR A 30 -2.68 13.61 -9.79
CA THR A 30 -2.80 13.43 -11.24
C THR A 30 -3.25 14.73 -11.91
N SER A 31 -3.14 14.80 -13.23
CA SER A 31 -3.70 15.89 -14.05
C SER A 31 -5.20 16.10 -13.82
N GLU A 32 -5.92 15.01 -13.53
CA GLU A 32 -7.36 15.00 -13.20
C GLU A 32 -7.66 15.38 -11.74
N GLY A 33 -6.62 15.69 -10.93
CA GLY A 33 -6.75 16.13 -9.55
C GLY A 33 -6.83 15.01 -8.50
N ALA A 34 -6.80 13.74 -8.90
CA ALA A 34 -6.82 12.62 -7.97
C ALA A 34 -5.49 12.52 -7.21
N LYS A 35 -5.55 12.31 -5.89
CA LYS A 35 -4.34 12.06 -5.09
C LYS A 35 -3.90 10.60 -5.25
N MET A 36 -2.70 10.39 -5.76
CA MET A 36 -2.04 9.09 -5.79
C MET A 36 -1.10 8.93 -4.60
N THR A 37 -1.00 7.72 -4.09
CA THR A 37 -0.02 7.34 -3.08
C THR A 37 0.52 5.95 -3.38
N VAL A 38 1.84 5.82 -3.48
CA VAL A 38 2.51 4.52 -3.55
C VAL A 38 3.31 4.38 -2.28
N ARG A 39 2.92 3.43 -1.43
CA ARG A 39 3.62 3.12 -0.18
C ARG A 39 4.33 1.80 -0.33
N VAL A 40 5.61 1.78 0.02
CA VAL A 40 6.45 0.59 0.09
C VAL A 40 6.89 0.42 1.53
N HIS A 41 6.78 -0.79 2.08
CA HIS A 41 7.30 -1.08 3.39
C HIS A 41 7.76 -2.53 3.51
N GLY A 42 8.66 -2.78 4.46
CA GLY A 42 9.04 -4.14 4.86
C GLY A 42 7.94 -4.84 5.66
N PRO A 43 8.19 -6.05 6.14
CA PRO A 43 7.24 -6.81 6.94
C PRO A 43 6.66 -6.01 8.11
N ASP A 44 5.34 -6.09 8.29
CA ASP A 44 4.58 -5.50 9.39
C ASP A 44 4.27 -6.60 10.41
N ALA A 45 4.95 -6.55 11.56
CA ALA A 45 4.76 -7.53 12.64
C ALA A 45 3.35 -7.49 13.28
N SER A 46 2.55 -6.46 12.98
CA SER A 46 1.15 -6.37 13.43
C SER A 46 0.14 -6.93 12.43
N ALA A 47 0.58 -7.28 11.22
CA ALA A 47 -0.29 -7.87 10.22
C ALA A 47 -0.67 -9.33 10.58
N PRO A 48 -1.84 -9.83 10.13
CA PRO A 48 -2.24 -11.21 10.37
C PRO A 48 -1.16 -12.21 9.90
N ALA A 49 -0.90 -13.23 10.72
CA ALA A 49 0.07 -14.27 10.39
C ALA A 49 -0.27 -14.92 9.04
N GLY A 50 0.73 -15.09 8.18
CA GLY A 50 0.56 -15.65 6.84
C GLY A 50 0.14 -14.64 5.76
N SER A 51 -0.22 -13.41 6.11
CA SER A 51 -0.51 -12.35 5.13
C SER A 51 0.75 -11.87 4.41
N ASN A 52 0.59 -11.30 3.22
CA ASN A 52 1.68 -10.73 2.43
C ASN A 52 2.44 -9.68 3.22
N ALA A 53 1.72 -8.80 3.93
CA ALA A 53 2.31 -7.74 4.74
C ALA A 53 3.08 -8.28 5.96
N ALA A 54 2.76 -9.47 6.47
CA ALA A 54 3.49 -10.07 7.59
C ALA A 54 4.81 -10.73 7.15
N ASN A 55 4.90 -11.21 5.91
CA ASN A 55 6.01 -12.04 5.45
C ASN A 55 7.01 -11.29 4.55
N ASP A 56 6.54 -10.32 3.76
CA ASP A 56 7.30 -9.75 2.66
C ASP A 56 7.43 -8.24 2.74
N TRP A 57 8.34 -7.71 1.92
CA TRP A 57 8.23 -6.32 1.51
C TRP A 57 7.02 -6.18 0.59
N VAL A 58 6.22 -5.15 0.80
CA VAL A 58 5.00 -4.93 0.01
C VAL A 58 4.95 -3.52 -0.56
N VAL A 59 4.29 -3.40 -1.71
CA VAL A 59 3.84 -2.13 -2.27
C VAL A 59 2.32 -2.06 -2.26
N ARG A 60 1.80 -0.88 -1.91
CA ARG A 60 0.38 -0.56 -2.01
C ARG A 60 0.21 0.68 -2.86
N VAL A 61 -0.69 0.61 -3.84
CA VAL A 61 -1.04 1.74 -4.71
C VAL A 61 -2.42 2.23 -4.33
N GLN A 62 -2.54 3.52 -4.02
CA GLN A 62 -3.79 4.16 -3.63
C GLN A 62 -4.14 5.31 -4.57
N GLN A 63 -5.44 5.42 -4.84
CA GLN A 63 -6.08 6.60 -5.41
C GLN A 63 -7.11 7.13 -4.39
N GLY A 64 -6.80 8.24 -3.74
CA GLY A 64 -7.61 8.76 -2.64
C GLY A 64 -7.67 7.79 -1.45
N LYS A 65 -8.83 7.15 -1.24
CA LYS A 65 -9.07 6.15 -0.18
C LYS A 65 -9.19 4.71 -0.72
N LYS A 66 -9.01 4.53 -2.03
CA LYS A 66 -9.16 3.25 -2.73
C LYS A 66 -7.79 2.63 -2.95
N TYR A 67 -7.71 1.31 -2.88
CA TYR A 67 -6.48 0.56 -3.10
C TYR A 67 -6.58 -0.25 -4.39
N LEU A 68 -5.50 -0.26 -5.18
CA LEU A 68 -5.43 -1.11 -6.36
C LEU A 68 -5.33 -2.58 -5.94
N ASP A 69 -6.25 -3.40 -6.42
CA ASP A 69 -6.11 -4.84 -6.42
C ASP A 69 -5.36 -5.27 -7.69
N PRO A 70 -4.19 -5.92 -7.59
CA PRO A 70 -3.41 -6.32 -8.75
C PRO A 70 -4.08 -7.43 -9.58
N ILE A 71 -5.06 -8.16 -9.02
CA ILE A 71 -5.72 -9.26 -9.71
C ILE A 71 -6.79 -8.72 -10.67
N SER A 72 -7.71 -7.90 -10.17
CA SER A 72 -8.74 -7.25 -11.01
C SER A 72 -8.20 -6.08 -11.83
N GLY A 73 -7.13 -5.42 -11.36
CA GLY A 73 -6.66 -4.16 -11.93
C GLY A 73 -7.49 -2.94 -11.53
N GLU A 74 -8.45 -3.11 -10.59
CA GLU A 74 -9.37 -2.06 -10.17
C GLU A 74 -9.03 -1.47 -8.81
N PHE A 75 -9.42 -0.21 -8.61
CA PHE A 75 -9.34 0.46 -7.32
C PHE A 75 -10.54 0.11 -6.44
N GLN A 76 -10.30 -0.73 -5.43
CA GLN A 76 -11.30 -1.24 -4.51
C GLN A 76 -11.95 -0.14 -3.67
N PRO A 77 -13.24 -0.26 -3.33
CA PRO A 77 -13.97 0.78 -2.60
C PRO A 77 -13.32 1.07 -1.22
N PRO A 78 -13.48 2.29 -0.68
CA PRO A 78 -13.03 2.58 0.67
C PRO A 78 -13.75 1.68 1.68
N GLY A 79 -13.00 1.14 2.65
CA GLY A 79 -13.58 0.35 3.72
C GLY A 79 -13.29 -1.15 3.67
N ILE A 80 -12.59 -1.64 2.65
CA ILE A 80 -12.18 -3.07 2.58
C ILE A 80 -11.44 -3.57 3.82
N SER A 81 -10.72 -2.69 4.53
CA SER A 81 -9.98 -3.01 5.76
C SER A 81 -10.67 -2.58 7.05
N ARG A 82 -11.95 -2.21 7.01
CA ARG A 82 -12.72 -1.79 8.20
C ARG A 82 -13.71 -2.90 8.55
N PRO A 83 -13.55 -3.62 9.68
CA PRO A 83 -14.41 -4.76 10.03
C PRO A 83 -15.92 -4.48 10.01
N ASN A 84 -16.34 -3.24 10.30
CA ASN A 84 -17.76 -2.85 10.33
C ASN A 84 -18.29 -2.28 8.99
N SER A 85 -17.53 -2.40 7.90
CA SER A 85 -17.90 -1.90 6.57
C SER A 85 -18.57 -3.02 5.77
N GLU A 86 -19.61 -2.70 4.98
CA GLU A 86 -20.20 -3.64 4.02
C GLU A 86 -19.19 -4.14 2.97
N PHE A 87 -18.16 -3.33 2.71
CA PHE A 87 -17.06 -3.68 1.81
C PHE A 87 -15.92 -4.47 2.48
N TYR A 88 -16.00 -4.80 3.78
CA TYR A 88 -14.93 -5.54 4.46
C TYR A 88 -14.64 -6.86 3.74
N ASN A 89 -13.38 -7.09 3.38
CA ASN A 89 -12.99 -8.28 2.66
C ASN A 89 -11.49 -8.57 2.88
N GLU A 90 -11.20 -9.61 3.65
CA GLU A 90 -9.83 -9.98 4.04
C GLU A 90 -8.93 -10.35 2.85
N GLU A 91 -9.50 -10.99 1.84
CA GLU A 91 -8.79 -11.34 0.62
C GLU A 91 -8.34 -10.07 -0.12
N LEU A 92 -9.25 -9.10 -0.30
CA LEU A 92 -8.90 -7.82 -0.93
C LEU A 92 -7.90 -7.02 -0.07
N ILE A 93 -8.00 -7.07 1.26
CA ILE A 93 -6.98 -6.48 2.13
C ILE A 93 -5.62 -7.07 1.81
N ASN A 94 -5.50 -8.40 1.75
CA ASN A 94 -4.24 -9.07 1.48
C ASN A 94 -3.73 -8.81 0.05
N ASN A 95 -4.60 -8.92 -0.96
CA ASN A 95 -4.24 -8.72 -2.37
C ASN A 95 -3.69 -7.31 -2.63
N THR A 96 -4.24 -6.29 -1.96
CA THR A 96 -3.76 -4.90 -2.09
C THR A 96 -2.39 -4.66 -1.42
N ASN A 97 -1.88 -5.63 -0.65
CA ASN A 97 -0.49 -5.68 -0.18
C ASN A 97 0.31 -6.52 -1.17
N ILE A 98 0.81 -5.89 -2.23
CA ILE A 98 1.45 -6.57 -3.36
C ILE A 98 2.89 -6.91 -2.97
N PRO A 99 3.28 -8.20 -2.89
CA PRO A 99 4.65 -8.58 -2.53
C PRO A 99 5.67 -8.08 -3.55
N ILE A 100 6.82 -7.64 -3.06
CA ILE A 100 7.97 -7.21 -3.84
C ILE A 100 9.27 -7.71 -3.19
N GLN A 101 10.36 -7.67 -3.94
CA GLN A 101 11.69 -7.80 -3.34
C GLN A 101 12.02 -6.57 -2.50
N ALA A 102 12.83 -6.76 -1.45
CA ALA A 102 13.37 -5.66 -0.67
C ALA A 102 14.01 -4.61 -1.60
N PRO A 103 13.65 -3.32 -1.48
CA PRO A 103 14.26 -2.26 -2.28
C PRO A 103 15.77 -2.24 -2.07
N LYS A 104 16.52 -2.11 -3.17
CA LYS A 104 17.97 -1.92 -3.09
C LYS A 104 18.26 -0.58 -2.40
N LYS A 105 19.25 -0.59 -1.51
CA LYS A 105 19.76 0.60 -0.82
C LYS A 105 20.48 1.53 -1.79
#